data_AF-A0A4R6A5G6-F1
#
_entry.id   AF-A0A4R6A5G6-F1
#
_cell.length_a   1.000
_cell.length_b   1.000
_cell.length_c   1.000
_cell.angle_alpha   90.00
_cell.angle_beta   90.00
_cell.angle_gamma   90.00
#
_symmetry.space_group_name_H-M   'P 1'
#
loop_
_entity.id
_entity.type
_entity.pdbx_description
1 polymer ?
#
loop_
_entity_poly.entity_id
_entity_poly.type
_entity_poly.pdbx_seq_one_letter_code
_entity_poly.pdbx_strand_id
1 'polypeptide(L)'
;MAQTGPPGICVLSQVGSVGPEGDDTAAVVQNLYPSVPLAKARLGQRKAFMQALISGQAITEFDRPSSKAVAEQAAMQPCLSRRAKHEITRGYWSDQYSM
;
A
#
# COMPACT_ATOMS: atom_id res chain seq x y z
N MET A 1 -0.92 -19.20 12.48
CA MET A 1 -0.39 -18.14 13.37
C MET A 1 -0.81 -16.79 12.78
N ALA A 2 -1.78 -16.11 13.40
CA ALA A 2 -2.32 -14.87 12.87
C ALA A 2 -1.37 -13.70 13.22
N GLN A 3 -0.87 -13.00 12.20
CA GLN A 3 -0.01 -11.83 12.38
C GLN A 3 -0.73 -10.76 13.23
N THR A 4 -0.29 -10.62 14.48
CA THR A 4 -0.69 -9.63 15.48
C THR A 4 0.14 -8.35 15.31
N GLY A 5 0.11 -7.79 14.10
CA GLY A 5 0.68 -6.48 13.82
C GLY A 5 -0.30 -5.35 14.10
N PRO A 6 0.18 -4.13 14.41
CA PRO A 6 -0.67 -2.95 14.54
C PRO A 6 -1.56 -2.74 13.30
N PRO A 7 -2.73 -2.09 13.45
CA PRO A 7 -3.63 -1.83 12.33
C PRO A 7 -2.91 -0.97 11.27
N GLY A 8 -3.07 -1.34 10.00
CA GLY A 8 -2.44 -0.66 8.88
C GLY A 8 -1.46 -1.51 8.05
N ILE A 9 -1.01 -0.91 6.95
CA ILE A 9 -0.05 -1.47 6.00
C ILE A 9 0.98 -0.40 5.65
N CYS A 10 2.25 -0.76 5.70
CA CYS A 10 3.33 0.11 5.25
C CYS A 10 3.37 0.11 3.72
N VAL A 11 3.45 1.29 3.12
CA VAL A 11 3.56 1.47 1.67
C VAL A 11 4.86 2.23 1.40
N LEU A 12 5.71 1.65 0.55
CA LEU A 12 6.89 2.36 0.06
C LEU A 12 6.47 3.31 -1.06
N SER A 13 6.71 4.60 -0.84
CA SER A 13 6.41 5.68 -1.76
C SER A 13 7.70 6.35 -2.21
N GLN A 14 7.70 6.91 -3.43
CA GLN A 14 8.85 7.60 -4.04
C GLN A 14 10.08 6.72 -4.21
N VAL A 15 9.91 5.40 -4.28
CA VAL A 15 10.99 4.44 -4.58
C VAL A 15 10.76 3.81 -5.94
N GLY A 16 11.81 3.32 -6.60
CA GLY A 16 11.65 2.56 -7.84
C GLY A 16 10.61 1.44 -7.70
N SER A 17 9.71 1.32 -8.68
CA SER A 17 8.67 0.28 -8.69
C SER A 17 9.27 -1.14 -8.68
N VAL A 18 10.49 -1.26 -9.20
CA VAL A 18 11.36 -2.44 -9.18
C VAL A 18 12.79 -1.94 -9.04
N GLY A 19 13.62 -2.62 -8.25
CA GLY A 19 15.05 -2.30 -8.14
C GLY A 19 15.58 -2.43 -6.71
N PRO A 20 16.91 -2.43 -6.56
CA PRO A 20 17.60 -2.73 -5.31
C PRO A 20 17.23 -1.76 -4.19
N GLU A 21 17.07 -0.46 -4.50
CA GLU A 21 16.68 0.55 -3.51
C GLU A 21 15.37 0.19 -2.78
N GLY A 22 14.34 -0.22 -3.52
CA GLY A 22 13.07 -0.60 -2.92
C GLY A 22 13.13 -1.94 -2.18
N ASP A 23 14.00 -2.85 -2.62
CA ASP A 23 14.20 -4.16 -2.01
C ASP A 23 14.96 -4.04 -0.69
N ASP A 24 16.04 -3.25 -0.68
CA ASP A 24 16.84 -2.94 0.50
C ASP A 24 16.00 -2.19 1.53
N THR A 25 15.21 -1.20 1.09
CA THR A 25 14.30 -0.47 1.99
C THR A 25 13.25 -1.43 2.59
N ALA A 26 12.69 -2.33 1.78
CA ALA A 26 11.74 -3.33 2.28
C ALA A 26 12.38 -4.28 3.31
N ALA A 27 13.64 -4.67 3.10
CA ALA A 27 14.40 -5.50 4.03
C ALA A 27 14.68 -4.76 5.35
N VAL A 28 15.11 -3.49 5.29
CA VAL A 28 15.33 -2.66 6.47
C VAL A 28 14.04 -2.49 7.28
N VAL A 29 12.92 -2.17 6.63
CA VAL A 29 11.62 -2.03 7.30
C VAL A 29 11.20 -3.34 7.98
N GLN A 30 11.37 -4.49 7.32
CA GLN A 30 11.04 -5.78 7.91
C GLN A 30 11.97 -6.17 9.07
N ASN A 31 13.24 -5.76 9.04
CA ASN A 31 14.18 -5.98 10.15
C ASN A 31 13.83 -5.11 11.37
N LEU A 32 13.46 -3.85 11.16
CA LEU A 32 13.11 -2.92 12.24
C LEU A 32 11.70 -3.17 12.81
N TYR A 33 10.76 -3.52 11.94
CA TYR A 33 9.35 -3.66 12.26
C TYR A 33 8.76 -4.96 11.68
N PRO A 34 9.17 -6.12 12.19
CA PRO A 34 8.76 -7.42 11.63
C PRO A 34 7.26 -7.69 11.74
N SER A 35 6.57 -7.00 12.65
CA SER A 35 5.12 -7.11 12.83
C SER A 35 4.31 -6.22 11.89
N VAL A 36 4.93 -5.27 11.19
CA VAL A 36 4.24 -4.33 10.30
C VAL A 36 4.09 -4.95 8.91
N PRO A 37 2.86 -5.17 8.42
CA PRO A 37 2.63 -5.67 7.06
C PRO A 37 3.14 -4.66 6.03
N LEU A 38 3.94 -5.12 5.07
CA LEU A 38 4.44 -4.30 3.97
C LEU A 38 3.65 -4.60 2.68
N ALA A 39 3.23 -3.55 1.97
CA ALA A 39 2.59 -3.70 0.66
C ALA A 39 3.59 -4.26 -0.37
N LYS A 40 3.14 -5.25 -1.15
CA LYS A 40 3.95 -5.82 -2.24
C LYS A 40 4.12 -4.82 -3.40
N ALA A 41 3.08 -4.03 -3.66
CA ALA A 41 3.15 -2.95 -4.64
C ALA A 41 3.87 -1.74 -4.05
N ARG A 42 4.51 -0.94 -4.91
CA ARG A 42 5.23 0.29 -4.55
C ARG A 42 4.72 1.44 -5.42
N LEU A 43 4.80 2.65 -4.90
CA LEU A 43 4.47 3.87 -5.67
C LEU A 43 5.76 4.54 -6.12
N GLY A 44 5.95 4.59 -7.44
CA GLY A 44 7.13 5.18 -8.06
C GLY A 44 7.23 6.69 -7.85
N GLN A 45 8.45 7.23 -7.86
CA GLN A 45 8.65 8.66 -8.03
C GLN A 45 8.28 9.06 -9.47
N ARG A 46 7.01 9.38 -9.71
CA ARG A 46 6.53 9.78 -11.04
C ARG A 46 5.99 11.20 -11.04
N LYS A 47 6.36 11.97 -12.07
CA LYS A 47 5.84 13.32 -12.31
C LYS A 47 4.30 13.34 -12.37
N ALA A 48 3.67 12.27 -12.83
CA ALA A 48 2.21 12.13 -12.85
C ALA A 48 1.56 12.23 -11.46
N PHE A 49 2.17 11.63 -10.41
CA PHE A 49 1.68 11.76 -9.04
C PHE A 49 1.79 13.21 -8.54
N MET A 50 2.90 13.90 -8.86
CA MET A 50 3.06 15.31 -8.51
C MET A 50 2.07 16.22 -9.24
N GLN A 51 1.84 15.98 -10.53
CA GLN A 51 0.86 16.74 -11.32
C GLN A 51 -0.56 16.54 -10.79
N ALA A 52 -0.92 15.30 -10.44
CA ALA A 52 -2.19 14.95 -9.78
C ALA A 52 -2.39 15.76 -8.49
N LEU A 53 -1.34 15.80 -7.65
CA LEU A 53 -1.37 16.57 -6.42
C LEU A 53 -1.56 18.09 -6.67
N ILE A 54 -0.84 18.65 -7.65
CA ILE A 54 -0.93 20.08 -8.00
C ILE A 54 -2.31 20.43 -8.57
N SER A 55 -2.89 19.57 -9.41
CA SER A 55 -4.21 19.81 -9.99
C SER A 55 -5.37 19.52 -9.05
N GLY A 56 -5.10 18.92 -7.87
CA GLY A 56 -6.14 18.49 -6.94
C GLY A 56 -6.99 17.34 -7.48
N GLN A 57 -6.44 16.54 -8.39
CA GLN A 57 -7.13 15.44 -9.07
C GLN A 57 -6.45 14.11 -8.76
N ALA A 58 -7.19 13.01 -8.86
CA ALA A 58 -6.58 11.68 -8.91
C ALA A 58 -5.90 11.45 -10.27
N ILE A 59 -4.88 10.58 -10.32
CA ILE A 59 -4.19 10.27 -11.60
C ILE A 59 -5.15 9.72 -12.66
N THR A 60 -6.19 9.02 -12.23
CA THR A 60 -7.22 8.45 -13.10
C THR A 60 -8.16 9.49 -13.70
N GLU A 61 -8.13 10.74 -13.23
CA GLU A 61 -9.03 11.82 -13.66
C GLU A 61 -8.44 12.72 -14.75
N PHE A 62 -7.17 12.50 -15.12
CA PHE A 62 -6.58 13.19 -16.27
C PHE A 62 -7.13 12.66 -17.60
N ASP A 63 -7.29 13.54 -18.60
CA ASP A 63 -7.66 13.17 -19.97
C ASP A 63 -6.67 12.17 -20.60
N ARG A 64 -5.39 12.32 -20.28
CA ARG A 64 -4.31 11.41 -20.70
C ARG A 64 -3.52 10.92 -19.49
N PRO A 65 -4.04 9.92 -18.76
CA PRO A 65 -3.42 9.48 -17.53
C PRO A 65 -2.14 8.68 -17.85
N SER A 66 -1.13 8.79 -16.99
CA SER A 66 0.10 8.03 -17.15
C SER A 66 -0.16 6.54 -16.89
N SER A 67 -0.06 5.71 -17.93
CA SER A 67 -0.32 4.26 -17.84
C SER A 67 0.50 3.57 -16.74
N LYS A 68 1.76 3.98 -16.54
CA LYS A 68 2.62 3.43 -15.48
C LYS A 68 2.14 3.82 -14.08
N ALA A 69 1.76 5.08 -13.86
CA ALA A 69 1.28 5.55 -12.56
C ALA A 69 -0.11 4.96 -12.23
N VAL A 70 -0.98 4.83 -13.22
CA VAL A 70 -2.28 4.13 -13.09
C VAL A 70 -2.05 2.66 -12.74
N ALA A 71 -1.13 1.97 -13.41
CA ALA A 71 -0.82 0.57 -13.12
C ALA A 71 -0.28 0.38 -11.69
N GLU A 72 0.56 1.30 -11.20
CA GLU A 72 1.05 1.27 -9.81
C GLU A 72 -0.07 1.47 -8.79
N GLN A 73 -0.96 2.44 -9.02
CA GLN A 73 -2.13 2.66 -8.18
C GLN A 73 -3.07 1.45 -8.19
N ALA A 74 -3.33 0.87 -9.35
CA ALA A 74 -4.16 -0.33 -9.49
C ALA A 74 -3.54 -1.55 -8.80
N ALA A 75 -2.21 -1.73 -8.87
CA ALA A 75 -1.50 -2.79 -8.16
C ALA A 75 -1.52 -2.61 -6.63
N MET A 76 -1.65 -1.36 -6.15
CA MET A 76 -1.79 -1.05 -4.72
C MET A 76 -3.16 -1.44 -4.16
N GLN A 77 -4.23 -1.26 -4.94
CA GLN A 77 -5.61 -1.45 -4.47
C GLN A 77 -5.89 -2.83 -3.83
N PRO A 78 -5.39 -3.97 -4.39
CA PRO A 78 -5.53 -5.27 -3.75
C PRO A 78 -4.76 -5.38 -2.42
N CYS A 79 -3.63 -4.69 -2.26
CA CYS A 79 -2.85 -4.72 -1.02
C CYS A 79 -3.63 -4.08 0.13
N LEU A 80 -4.33 -2.97 -0.16
CA LEU A 80 -5.20 -2.29 0.79
C LEU A 80 -6.47 -3.11 1.09
N SER A 81 -7.12 -3.61 0.04
CA SER A 81 -8.40 -4.34 0.14
C SER A 81 -8.28 -5.67 0.89
N ARG A 82 -7.17 -6.41 0.75
CA ARG A 82 -6.95 -7.68 1.47
C ARG A 82 -6.83 -7.47 2.97
N ARG A 83 -6.23 -6.37 3.41
CA ARG A 83 -6.11 -6.07 4.83
C ARG A 83 -7.42 -5.59 5.42
N ALA A 84 -8.15 -4.70 4.72
CA ALA A 84 -9.46 -4.24 5.14
C ALA A 84 -10.44 -5.41 5.39
N LYS A 85 -10.46 -6.41 4.50
CA LYS A 85 -11.27 -7.63 4.69
C LYS A 85 -10.83 -8.45 5.91
N HIS A 86 -9.52 -8.60 6.13
CA HIS A 86 -9.01 -9.30 7.32
C HIS A 86 -9.36 -8.59 8.64
N GLU A 87 -9.35 -7.26 8.66
CA GLU A 87 -9.72 -6.47 9.84
C GLU A 87 -11.23 -6.53 10.12
N ILE A 88 -12.08 -6.45 9.09
CA ILE A 88 -13.54 -6.59 9.23
C ILE A 88 -13.90 -7.99 9.77
N THR A 89 -13.34 -9.06 9.21
CA THR A 89 -13.62 -10.43 9.70
C THR A 89 -13.14 -10.62 11.14
N ARG A 90 -12.05 -9.97 11.58
CA ARG A 90 -11.58 -10.08 12.98
C ARG A 90 -12.45 -9.31 13.97
N GLY A 91 -12.96 -8.13 13.57
CA GLY A 91 -13.90 -7.35 14.39
C GLY A 91 -15.20 -8.10 14.64
N TYR A 92 -15.76 -8.71 13.58
CA TYR A 92 -17.00 -9.49 13.69
C TYR A 92 -16.92 -10.71 14.61
N TRP A 93 -15.75 -11.37 14.69
CA TRP A 93 -15.57 -12.53 15.57
C TRP A 93 -15.23 -12.14 17.02
N SER A 94 -14.63 -10.97 17.25
CA SER A 94 -14.32 -10.51 18.61
C SER A 94 -15.56 -10.00 19.34
N ASP A 95 -16.52 -9.39 18.62
CA ASP A 95 -17.80 -8.98 19.20
C ASP A 95 -18.77 -10.15 19.47
N GLN A 96 -18.68 -11.26 18.72
CA GLN A 96 -19.55 -12.42 18.93
C GLN A 96 -19.13 -13.36 20.07
N TYR A 97 -17.90 -13.26 20.57
CA TYR A 97 -17.36 -14.10 21.64
C TYR A 97 -17.04 -13.31 22.94
N SER A 98 -17.61 -12.12 23.11
CA SER A 98 -17.52 -11.30 24.33
C SER A 98 -18.84 -11.31 25.14
N MET A 99 -19.45 -12.49 25.28
CA MET A 99 -20.50 -12.78 26.29
C MET A 99 -20.06 -13.96 27.14
#